data_AF-A0AAX2V1T2-F1
#
_entry.id   AF-A0AAX2V1T2-F1
#
_cell.length_a   1.000
_cell.length_b   1.000
_cell.length_c   1.000
_cell.angle_alpha   90.00
_cell.angle_beta   90.00
_cell.angle_gamma   90.00
#
_symmetry.space_group_name_H-M   'P 1'
#
loop_
_entity.id
_entity.type
_entity.pdbx_description
1 polymer ?
#
loop_
_entity_poly.entity_id
_entity_poly.type
_entity_poly.pdbx_seq_one_letter_code
_entity_poly.pdbx_strand_id
1 'polypeptide(L)' 'MNYKETGQKILDAIGGKEKVQNLVNCAKRLCFTLADDKVVQTI' A
#
# COMPACT_ATOMS: atom_id res chain seq x y z
N MET A 1 6.28 13.46 12.05
CA MET A 1 5.23 12.68 11.35
C MET A 1 5.28 11.25 11.86
N ASN A 2 4.13 10.64 12.18
CA ASN A 2 4.09 9.24 12.63
C ASN A 2 3.98 8.29 11.43
N TYR A 3 5.11 8.03 10.77
CA TYR A 3 5.16 7.21 9.56
C TYR A 3 4.63 5.78 9.74
N LYS A 4 4.68 5.25 10.98
CA LYS A 4 4.16 3.93 11.30
C LYS A 4 2.64 3.90 11.18
N GLU A 5 1.96 4.93 11.68
CA GLU A 5 0.51 5.06 11.58
C GLU A 5 0.06 5.31 10.14
N THR A 6 0.79 6.17 9.41
CA THR A 6 0.54 6.40 7.98
C THR A 6 0.72 5.13 7.15
N GLY A 7 1.79 4.37 7.40
CA GLY A 7 2.03 3.08 6.75
C GLY A 7 0.90 2.09 7.02
N GLN A 8 0.39 2.04 8.27
CA GLN A 8 -0.72 1.16 8.63
C GLN A 8 -2.01 1.54 7.87
N LYS A 9 -2.32 2.85 7.76
CA LYS A 9 -3.48 3.34 6.98
C LYS A 9 -3.38 3.00 5.49
N ILE A 10 -2.19 3.12 4.91
CA ILE A 10 -1.95 2.76 3.50
C ILE A 10 -2.14 1.25 3.30
N LEU A 11 -1.59 0.43 4.21
CA LEU A 11 -1.76 -1.02 4.16
C LEU A 11 -3.22 -1.44 4.31
N ASP A 12 -4.01 -0.73 5.12
CA ASP A 12 -5.44 -0.99 5.27
C ASP A 12 -6.21 -0.66 3.98
N ALA A 13 -5.92 0.50 3.37
CA ALA A 13 -6.57 0.96 2.14
C ALA A 13 -6.31 0.05 0.90
N ILE A 14 -5.16 -0.63 0.85
CA ILE A 14 -4.82 -1.57 -0.22
C ILE A 14 -5.29 -3.01 0.04
N GLY A 15 -6.05 -3.25 1.11
CA GLY A 15 -6.60 -4.57 1.45
C GLY A 15 -5.66 -5.47 2.28
N GLY A 16 -4.69 -4.88 2.97
CA GLY A 16 -3.77 -5.56 3.88
C GLY A 16 -2.46 -6.00 3.23
N LYS A 17 -1.44 -6.23 4.07
CA LYS A 17 -0.10 -6.68 3.64
C LYS A 17 -0.14 -7.96 2.81
N GLU A 18 -1.09 -8.84 3.06
CA GLU A 18 -1.22 -10.15 2.39
C GLU A 18 -1.48 -10.01 0.88
N LYS A 19 -2.06 -8.89 0.45
CA LYS A 19 -2.34 -8.60 -0.96
C LYS A 19 -1.18 -7.92 -1.68
N VAL A 20 -0.15 -7.48 -0.96
CA VAL A 20 1.04 -6.82 -1.52
C VAL A 20 2.07 -7.87 -1.89
N GLN A 21 2.27 -8.07 -3.19
CA GLN A 21 3.36 -8.92 -3.69
C GLN A 21 4.71 -8.20 -3.64
N ASN A 22 4.72 -6.92 -4.00
CA ASN A 22 5.96 -6.17 -4.08
C ASN A 22 5.75 -4.69 -3.72
N LEU A 23 6.81 -4.08 -3.19
CA LEU A 23 6.84 -2.67 -2.84
C LEU A 23 8.10 -2.03 -3.40
N VAL A 24 7.93 -1.07 -4.31
CA VAL A 24 9.03 -0.30 -4.86
C VAL A 24 8.94 1.14 -4.36
N ASN A 25 10.03 1.59 -3.75
CA ASN A 25 10.26 2.99 -3.38
C ASN A 25 10.93 3.70 -4.56
N CYS A 26 10.34 4.80 -5.01
CA CYS A 26 10.99 5.80 -5.85
C CYS A 26 11.02 7.14 -5.09
N ALA A 27 11.91 8.06 -5.49
CA ALA A 27 12.19 9.33 -4.81
C ALA A 27 10.95 10.17 -4.39
N LYS A 28 9.80 10.00 -5.08
CA LYS A 28 8.54 10.67 -4.76
C LYS A 28 7.31 9.75 -4.69
N ARG A 29 7.44 8.44 -4.92
CA ARG A 29 6.29 7.52 -5.01
C ARG A 29 6.59 6.19 -4.35
N LEU A 30 5.57 5.62 -3.70
CA LEU A 30 5.54 4.23 -3.29
C LEU A 30 4.66 3.47 -4.30
N CYS A 31 5.26 2.58 -5.08
CA CYS A 31 4.56 1.74 -6.04
C CYS A 31 4.32 0.37 -5.41
N PHE A 32 3.05 0.04 -5.17
CA PHE A 32 2.64 -1.27 -4.68
C PHE A 32 2.26 -2.16 -5.86
N THR A 33 2.79 -3.38 -5.90
CA THR A 33 2.32 -4.43 -6.81
C THR A 33 1.41 -5.34 -6.00
N LEU A 34 0.14 -5.39 -6.39
CA LEU A 34 -0.87 -6.20 -5.71
C LEU A 34 -1.07 -7.53 -6.45
N ALA A 35 -1.43 -8.59 -5.71
CA ALA A 35 -1.82 -9.87 -6.30
C ALA A 35 -3.20 -9.81 -6.98
N ASP A 36 -4.08 -8.98 -6.44
CA ASP A 36 -5.45 -8.77 -6.90
C ASP A 36 -5.73 -7.27 -6.94
N ASP A 37 -6.16 -6.75 -8.09
CA ASP A 37 -6.42 -5.31 -8.27
C ASP A 37 -7.80 -4.89 -7.72
N LYS A 38 -8.67 -5.87 -7.45
CA LYS A 38 -10.08 -5.66 -7.05
C LYS A 38 -10.27 -5.14 -5.62
N VAL A 39 -9.20 -5.10 -4.82
CA VAL A 39 -9.25 -4.72 -3.40
C VAL A 39 -8.83 -3.27 -3.13
N VAL A 40 -8.40 -2.53 -4.15
CA VAL A 40 -8.00 -1.12 -3.97
C VAL A 40 -9.24 -0.25 -3.80
N GLN A 41 -9.46 0.25 -2.59
CA GLN A 41 -10.42 1.34 -2.38
C GLN A 41 -9.79 2.65 -2.87
N THR A 42 -10.31 3.17 -3.98
CA THR A 42 -9.93 4.51 -4.46
C THR A 42 -10.63 5.54 -3.58
N ILE A 43 -9.86 6.25 -2.77
CA ILE A 43 -10.28 7.40 -1.95
C ILE A 43 -10.10 8.71 -2.72
#